data_AF-A0A2G4GSI7-F1
#
_entry.id   AF-A0A2G4GSI7-F1
#
_cell.length_a   1.000
_cell.length_b   1.000
_cell.length_c   1.000
_cell.angle_alpha   90.00
_cell.angle_beta   90.00
_cell.angle_gamma   90.00
#
_symmetry.space_group_name_H-M   'P 1'
#
loop_
_entity.id
_entity.type
_entity.pdbx_description
1 polymer ?
#
loop_
_entity_poly.entity_id
_entity_poly.type
_entity_poly.pdbx_seq_one_letter_code
_entity_poly.pdbx_strand_id
1 'polypeptide(L)'
;MAGYMLVGCEQVPAEFNAGFSLYAAAWPLLEHYPGHRFQTGLFGTWMHAQYEGAAPKDLYSDIEGGLGWWRDTRFPTETPKFIMGGVAVNFTEIANGPAHGAGDWTKPAGLYGVAQLSPWLLFPIDGLNIAQGTRGDLFGYGYLPLPLIAAKPTTGGTNIPSGDNCWTLFLNTRNFKGPVCFFTPYFWSHSAEVDAKYAGLLLDSRPSDPNKAFQMETQYVPAMLAVDAKGDSFARVAPTRFPVGADGKTVVLHRLTSYKKSAMWDAVKAWFDGGAKASGAVNPAGEYVQKFRSEGDSTWQIYPDGASDDKKIGIAWKSFGKPIAADPTTYGYEWDASRVRRMSSPAGDLVALPEYFKLKTNEKKSQWVVAAAKDVPSSTGLARVKFDRPREDAEVPYETPEDAQSAWKVPGPAAGPFQAHLGDGSVVTYYWYRFADQPAMQHADITKEERERIQVLVEKMHREWTKDREYLAPPTVGALAKLDPAQIVQPPKGLEIGYVPIATRQELESANTPRK
;
A
#
# COMPACT_ATOMS: atom_id res chain seq x y z
N MET A 1 -0.24 17.98 -11.78
CA MET A 1 0.88 18.06 -10.82
C MET A 1 1.33 16.65 -10.51
N ALA A 2 2.64 16.39 -10.47
CA ALA A 2 3.23 15.08 -10.22
C ALA A 2 4.65 15.21 -9.65
N GLY A 3 5.21 14.13 -9.12
CA GLY A 3 6.55 14.06 -8.52
C GLY A 3 6.52 13.38 -7.16
N TYR A 4 7.52 13.64 -6.33
CA TYR A 4 7.73 12.95 -5.06
C TYR A 4 7.86 13.91 -3.89
N MET A 5 7.41 13.46 -2.71
CA MET A 5 7.82 14.01 -1.42
C MET A 5 8.89 13.10 -0.83
N LEU A 6 10.08 13.62 -0.59
CA LEU A 6 11.26 12.85 -0.20
C LEU A 6 11.49 12.93 1.31
N VAL A 7 11.72 11.77 1.94
CA VAL A 7 12.03 11.67 3.37
C VAL A 7 13.51 11.36 3.57
N GLY A 8 14.17 12.09 4.46
CA GLY A 8 15.55 11.80 4.88
C GLY A 8 15.60 10.86 6.08
N CYS A 9 16.38 9.77 5.97
CA CYS A 9 16.58 8.79 7.04
C CYS A 9 18.07 8.50 7.27
N GLU A 10 18.44 8.07 8.48
CA GLU A 10 19.76 7.51 8.76
C GLU A 10 19.95 6.13 8.12
N GLN A 11 21.18 5.72 7.84
CA GLN A 11 21.44 4.38 7.29
C GLN A 11 21.20 3.29 8.34
N VAL A 12 20.63 2.19 7.88
CA VAL A 12 20.37 0.97 8.67
C VAL A 12 21.47 -0.04 8.37
N PRO A 13 22.00 -0.75 9.39
CA PRO A 13 22.98 -1.81 9.16
C PRO A 13 22.45 -2.92 8.23
N ALA A 14 23.33 -3.43 7.36
CA ALA A 14 22.97 -4.35 6.28
C ALA A 14 22.31 -5.64 6.76
N GLU A 15 22.53 -6.06 8.01
CA GLU A 15 21.98 -7.28 8.56
C GLU A 15 20.50 -7.21 8.99
N PHE A 16 19.89 -6.01 9.01
CA PHE A 16 18.45 -5.85 9.27
C PHE A 16 17.63 -6.02 7.99
N ASN A 17 17.86 -7.14 7.30
CA ASN A 17 17.42 -7.42 5.94
C ASN A 17 16.22 -8.39 5.85
N ALA A 18 15.43 -8.51 6.90
CA ALA A 18 14.26 -9.39 7.00
C ALA A 18 12.94 -8.59 7.05
N GLY A 19 12.83 -7.59 6.19
CA GLY A 19 11.62 -6.79 6.02
C GLY A 19 11.59 -5.51 6.84
N PHE A 20 10.42 -4.88 6.90
CA PHE A 20 10.22 -3.60 7.56
C PHE A 20 8.80 -3.46 8.13
N SER A 21 8.60 -2.47 8.99
CA SER A 21 7.28 -1.92 9.31
C SER A 21 7.36 -0.41 9.52
N LEU A 22 6.22 0.27 9.38
CA LEU A 22 6.07 1.70 9.62
C LEU A 22 4.63 2.04 9.98
N TYR A 23 4.44 3.25 10.48
CA TYR A 23 3.13 3.87 10.64
C TYR A 23 3.00 5.05 9.69
N ALA A 24 2.12 4.95 8.71
CA ALA A 24 1.81 6.03 7.77
C ALA A 24 0.49 6.69 8.15
N ALA A 25 0.42 8.02 8.11
CA ALA A 25 -0.84 8.72 8.30
C ALA A 25 -1.80 8.41 7.12
N ALA A 26 -3.07 8.15 7.42
CA ALA A 26 -4.13 8.03 6.42
C ALA A 26 -4.99 9.30 6.40
N TRP A 27 -5.21 9.91 5.24
CA TRP A 27 -6.10 11.07 5.12
C TRP A 27 -6.56 11.28 3.67
N PRO A 28 -7.67 12.00 3.45
CA PRO A 28 -8.07 12.42 2.11
C PRO A 28 -7.15 13.54 1.60
N LEU A 29 -6.40 13.27 0.51
CA LEU A 29 -5.51 14.27 -0.07
C LEU A 29 -6.29 15.44 -0.69
N LEU A 30 -7.49 15.16 -1.21
CA LEU A 30 -8.38 16.12 -1.87
C LEU A 30 -9.78 16.09 -1.22
N GLU A 31 -10.56 17.15 -1.41
CA GLU A 31 -11.94 17.23 -0.87
C GLU A 31 -12.91 16.26 -1.53
N HIS A 32 -12.75 16.13 -2.84
CA HIS A 32 -13.55 15.28 -3.70
C HIS A 32 -12.57 14.43 -4.50
N TYR A 33 -12.90 13.15 -4.65
CA TYR A 33 -12.15 12.28 -5.54
C TYR A 33 -12.28 12.80 -6.98
N PRO A 34 -11.18 13.13 -7.69
CA PRO A 34 -11.26 13.86 -8.95
C PRO A 34 -11.27 12.96 -10.20
N GLY A 35 -11.62 11.69 -10.05
CA GLY A 35 -11.75 10.70 -11.14
C GLY A 35 -10.53 9.79 -11.31
N HIS A 36 -10.68 8.76 -12.14
CA HIS A 36 -9.75 7.63 -12.27
C HIS A 36 -8.38 7.99 -12.87
N ARG A 37 -8.17 9.23 -13.33
CA ARG A 37 -6.83 9.73 -13.68
C ARG A 37 -5.96 10.02 -12.45
N PHE A 38 -6.59 10.25 -11.29
CA PHE A 38 -5.92 10.53 -10.03
C PHE A 38 -5.08 9.34 -9.60
N GLN A 39 -3.79 9.59 -9.35
CA GLN A 39 -2.91 8.56 -8.82
C GLN A 39 -1.87 9.19 -7.92
N THR A 40 -1.85 8.70 -6.69
CA THR A 40 -0.85 9.06 -5.69
C THR A 40 -0.85 7.99 -4.61
N GLY A 41 0.33 7.56 -4.22
CA GLY A 41 0.51 6.98 -2.89
C GLY A 41 0.41 8.08 -1.83
N LEU A 42 0.18 7.68 -0.59
CA LEU A 42 0.63 8.41 0.58
C LEU A 42 2.07 7.97 0.90
N PHE A 43 2.61 8.38 2.06
CA PHE A 43 3.97 8.02 2.41
C PHE A 43 4.11 6.50 2.58
N GLY A 44 5.06 5.92 1.84
CA GLY A 44 5.36 4.49 1.81
C GLY A 44 6.81 4.24 1.40
N THR A 45 7.08 3.04 0.87
CA THR A 45 8.42 2.60 0.48
C THR A 45 8.37 1.52 -0.59
N TRP A 46 9.50 1.31 -1.26
CA TRP A 46 9.74 0.22 -2.21
C TRP A 46 10.71 -0.78 -1.59
N MET A 47 10.23 -1.99 -1.32
CA MET A 47 10.99 -3.05 -0.70
C MET A 47 11.74 -3.87 -1.75
N HIS A 48 12.94 -3.45 -2.13
CA HIS A 48 13.80 -4.23 -3.02
C HIS A 48 14.55 -5.38 -2.33
N ALA A 49 15.00 -6.34 -3.14
CA ALA A 49 15.97 -7.35 -2.75
C ALA A 49 17.35 -6.74 -2.46
N GLN A 50 18.05 -7.30 -1.47
CA GLN A 50 19.42 -6.97 -1.12
C GLN A 50 20.38 -7.81 -1.98
N TYR A 51 21.39 -7.15 -2.54
CA TYR A 51 22.45 -7.80 -3.33
C TYR A 51 23.81 -7.61 -2.66
N GLU A 52 24.71 -8.58 -2.89
CA GLU A 52 26.12 -8.40 -2.58
C GLU A 52 26.76 -7.56 -3.70
N GLY A 53 27.25 -6.38 -3.36
CA GLY A 53 27.81 -5.44 -4.34
C GLY A 53 26.72 -4.68 -5.10
N ALA A 54 26.95 -4.46 -6.41
CA ALA A 54 26.01 -3.72 -7.24
C ALA A 54 24.77 -4.57 -7.58
N ALA A 55 23.59 -3.96 -7.54
CA ALA A 55 22.37 -4.60 -8.02
C ALA A 55 22.50 -5.00 -9.50
N PRO A 56 21.87 -6.11 -9.93
CA PRO A 56 21.84 -6.50 -11.34
C PRO A 56 21.32 -5.38 -12.23
N LYS A 57 21.97 -5.20 -13.38
CA LYS A 57 21.54 -4.22 -14.37
C LYS A 57 20.19 -4.64 -14.97
N ASP A 58 19.32 -3.68 -15.24
CA ASP A 58 18.03 -3.87 -15.93
C ASP A 58 17.08 -4.85 -15.22
N LEU A 59 17.15 -4.90 -13.88
CA LEU A 59 16.26 -5.68 -13.02
C LEU A 59 15.55 -4.76 -12.02
N TYR A 60 14.24 -4.61 -12.20
CA TYR A 60 13.34 -3.99 -11.23
C TYR A 60 12.38 -5.04 -10.65
N SER A 61 12.28 -5.10 -9.32
CA SER A 61 11.30 -5.91 -8.59
C SER A 61 11.28 -5.44 -7.13
N ASP A 62 10.10 -5.39 -6.52
CA ASP A 62 9.89 -4.95 -5.15
C ASP A 62 8.50 -5.31 -4.59
N ILE A 63 8.29 -4.89 -3.35
CA ILE A 63 6.96 -4.64 -2.77
C ILE A 63 6.82 -3.13 -2.58
N GLU A 64 5.92 -2.49 -3.31
CA GLU A 64 5.76 -1.02 -3.39
C GLU A 64 4.40 -0.49 -2.92
N GLY A 65 3.46 -1.38 -2.58
CA GLY A 65 2.14 -0.97 -2.11
C GLY A 65 2.14 -0.17 -0.81
N GLY A 66 0.96 0.28 -0.41
CA GLY A 66 0.79 1.17 0.73
C GLY A 66 -0.59 1.79 0.71
N LEU A 67 -0.75 2.92 1.39
CA LEU A 67 -1.97 3.74 1.31
C LEU A 67 -1.94 4.59 0.04
N GLY A 68 -3.06 4.73 -0.67
CA GLY A 68 -3.13 5.58 -1.86
C GLY A 68 -4.39 5.43 -2.70
N TRP A 69 -4.27 5.90 -3.94
CA TRP A 69 -5.23 5.77 -5.03
C TRP A 69 -4.48 5.42 -6.30
N TRP A 70 -4.94 4.40 -7.01
CA TRP A 70 -4.37 3.94 -8.27
C TRP A 70 -5.40 4.06 -9.38
N ARG A 71 -4.94 4.14 -10.64
CA ARG A 71 -5.84 4.29 -11.80
C ARG A 71 -6.73 3.08 -12.01
N ASP A 72 -6.33 1.92 -11.50
CA ASP A 72 -7.05 0.66 -11.57
C ASP A 72 -7.95 0.40 -10.35
N THR A 73 -7.98 1.30 -9.35
CA THR A 73 -8.93 1.25 -8.25
C THR A 73 -10.33 1.53 -8.79
N ARG A 74 -11.24 0.54 -8.79
CA ARG A 74 -12.58 0.65 -9.39
C ARG A 74 -13.61 1.33 -8.49
N PHE A 75 -13.44 1.27 -7.17
CA PHE A 75 -14.38 1.86 -6.20
C PHE A 75 -13.69 2.89 -5.30
N PRO A 76 -13.14 3.98 -5.86
CA PRO A 76 -12.41 4.96 -5.10
C PRO A 76 -13.32 5.91 -4.31
N THR A 77 -12.82 6.35 -3.15
CA THR A 77 -13.41 7.42 -2.33
C THR A 77 -12.39 8.52 -2.07
N GLU A 78 -12.80 9.55 -1.35
CA GLU A 78 -11.90 10.55 -0.80
C GLU A 78 -10.89 9.95 0.19
N THR A 79 -11.21 8.83 0.84
CA THR A 79 -10.32 8.13 1.78
C THR A 79 -9.40 7.18 0.99
N PRO A 80 -8.09 7.08 1.30
CA PRO A 80 -7.19 6.16 0.60
C PRO A 80 -7.54 4.71 0.87
N LYS A 81 -7.16 3.83 -0.06
CA LYS A 81 -7.16 2.37 0.15
C LYS A 81 -5.74 1.88 0.43
N PHE A 82 -5.63 0.67 0.95
CA PHE A 82 -4.36 -0.04 1.06
C PHE A 82 -4.29 -1.20 0.06
N ILE A 83 -3.20 -1.28 -0.71
CA ILE A 83 -2.87 -2.44 -1.55
C ILE A 83 -1.47 -2.96 -1.22
N MET A 84 -1.16 -4.19 -1.63
CA MET A 84 0.14 -4.80 -1.34
C MET A 84 1.25 -4.44 -2.33
N GLY A 85 0.93 -4.34 -3.63
CA GLY A 85 1.85 -3.91 -4.69
C GLY A 85 3.12 -4.73 -4.82
N GLY A 86 3.04 -6.04 -5.00
CA GLY A 86 4.21 -6.86 -5.34
C GLY A 86 4.48 -6.78 -6.84
N VAL A 87 5.70 -6.42 -7.24
CA VAL A 87 6.10 -6.25 -8.64
C VAL A 87 7.14 -7.30 -9.01
N ALA A 88 6.75 -8.24 -9.87
CA ALA A 88 7.68 -9.18 -10.48
C ALA A 88 8.59 -8.47 -11.49
N VAL A 89 9.50 -9.20 -12.11
CA VAL A 89 10.56 -8.62 -12.95
C VAL A 89 10.02 -7.62 -13.96
N ASN A 90 10.43 -6.36 -13.85
CA ASN A 90 10.14 -5.28 -14.80
C ASN A 90 8.65 -5.16 -15.16
N PHE A 91 7.76 -5.31 -14.15
CA PHE A 91 6.30 -5.21 -14.29
C PHE A 91 5.66 -6.27 -15.21
N THR A 92 6.31 -7.43 -15.40
CA THR A 92 5.70 -8.56 -16.12
C THR A 92 4.45 -9.10 -15.40
N GLU A 93 4.46 -9.03 -14.07
CA GLU A 93 3.34 -9.36 -13.20
C GLU A 93 3.28 -8.40 -12.02
N ILE A 94 2.07 -8.10 -11.56
CA ILE A 94 1.83 -7.29 -10.36
C ILE A 94 0.77 -7.99 -9.54
N ALA A 95 1.01 -8.16 -8.24
CA ALA A 95 0.05 -8.71 -7.30
C ALA A 95 -0.31 -7.64 -6.24
N ASN A 96 -1.54 -7.15 -6.27
CA ASN A 96 -2.01 -6.05 -5.42
C ASN A 96 -2.76 -6.52 -4.16
N GLY A 97 -3.11 -7.81 -4.10
CA GLY A 97 -3.78 -8.47 -2.98
C GLY A 97 -4.33 -9.84 -3.42
N PRO A 98 -5.02 -10.57 -2.55
CA PRO A 98 -5.72 -11.78 -2.95
C PRO A 98 -6.68 -11.50 -4.12
N ALA A 99 -6.57 -12.28 -5.20
CA ALA A 99 -7.40 -12.17 -6.41
C ALA A 99 -7.26 -10.86 -7.21
N HIS A 100 -6.21 -10.06 -6.99
CA HIS A 100 -6.02 -8.78 -7.66
C HIS A 100 -4.57 -8.55 -8.12
N GLY A 101 -4.39 -8.03 -9.34
CA GLY A 101 -3.12 -7.92 -10.03
C GLY A 101 -3.27 -7.35 -11.45
N ALA A 102 -2.18 -7.30 -12.21
CA ALA A 102 -2.13 -6.65 -13.54
C ALA A 102 -2.83 -7.44 -14.67
N GLY A 103 -3.00 -8.76 -14.50
CA GLY A 103 -3.59 -9.63 -15.52
C GLY A 103 -5.10 -9.77 -15.47
N ASP A 104 -5.62 -10.67 -16.31
CA ASP A 104 -6.99 -11.17 -16.26
C ASP A 104 -6.99 -12.69 -15.99
N TRP A 105 -8.17 -13.32 -15.84
CA TRP A 105 -8.22 -14.74 -15.51
C TRP A 105 -7.78 -15.70 -16.65
N THR A 106 -7.59 -15.20 -17.87
CA THR A 106 -7.02 -15.96 -18.98
C THR A 106 -5.49 -15.91 -18.95
N LYS A 107 -4.91 -14.77 -18.53
CA LYS A 107 -3.49 -14.58 -18.29
C LYS A 107 -3.29 -13.92 -16.91
N PRO A 108 -3.31 -14.72 -15.82
CA PRO A 108 -3.45 -14.25 -14.44
C PRO A 108 -2.16 -13.68 -13.86
N ALA A 109 -1.54 -12.71 -14.55
CA ALA A 109 -0.32 -12.02 -14.18
C ALA A 109 -0.45 -11.36 -12.79
N GLY A 110 -0.04 -12.10 -11.75
CA GLY A 110 -0.15 -11.74 -10.34
C GLY A 110 -1.50 -12.00 -9.64
N LEU A 111 -2.57 -12.44 -10.34
CA LEU A 111 -3.90 -12.64 -9.70
C LEU A 111 -3.91 -13.76 -8.63
N TYR A 112 -2.98 -14.71 -8.73
CA TYR A 112 -2.77 -15.78 -7.75
C TYR A 112 -1.57 -15.55 -6.82
N GLY A 113 -0.87 -14.41 -6.95
CA GLY A 113 0.43 -14.20 -6.29
C GLY A 113 0.36 -14.07 -4.76
N VAL A 114 -0.82 -13.72 -4.22
CA VAL A 114 -1.04 -13.48 -2.79
C VAL A 114 -2.03 -14.49 -2.21
N ALA A 115 -1.62 -15.18 -1.14
CA ALA A 115 -2.48 -16.05 -0.36
C ALA A 115 -3.00 -15.34 0.90
N GLN A 116 -4.32 -15.39 1.10
CA GLN A 116 -4.96 -14.92 2.33
C GLN A 116 -4.56 -15.83 3.50
N LEU A 117 -4.23 -15.23 4.64
CA LEU A 117 -3.80 -15.93 5.85
C LEU A 117 -4.72 -15.66 7.05
N SER A 118 -5.19 -14.43 7.25
CA SER A 118 -6.03 -14.10 8.40
C SER A 118 -7.43 -14.68 8.25
N PRO A 119 -7.99 -15.33 9.28
CA PRO A 119 -9.39 -15.71 9.34
C PRO A 119 -10.29 -14.56 9.84
N TRP A 120 -9.76 -13.41 10.26
CA TRP A 120 -10.59 -12.34 10.87
C TRP A 120 -10.71 -11.08 10.02
N LEU A 121 -10.01 -11.03 8.88
CA LEU A 121 -10.01 -9.88 7.98
C LEU A 121 -10.31 -10.35 6.56
N LEU A 122 -11.42 -9.87 6.00
CA LEU A 122 -11.73 -9.98 4.58
C LEU A 122 -10.91 -8.93 3.82
N PHE A 123 -10.07 -9.36 2.88
CA PHE A 123 -9.36 -8.47 1.97
C PHE A 123 -10.21 -8.31 0.69
N PRO A 124 -10.78 -7.12 0.40
CA PRO A 124 -11.54 -6.89 -0.84
C PRO A 124 -10.64 -6.91 -2.07
N ILE A 125 -11.20 -7.29 -3.23
CA ILE A 125 -10.43 -7.35 -4.49
C ILE A 125 -9.85 -5.98 -4.84
N ASP A 126 -10.62 -4.91 -4.63
CA ASP A 126 -10.23 -3.51 -4.90
C ASP A 126 -9.32 -2.88 -3.80
N GLY A 127 -8.74 -3.68 -2.90
CA GLY A 127 -7.90 -3.22 -1.80
C GLY A 127 -8.63 -3.02 -0.47
N LEU A 128 -7.85 -2.93 0.61
CA LEU A 128 -8.37 -2.73 1.96
C LEU A 128 -8.90 -1.31 2.13
N ASN A 129 -10.15 -1.20 2.59
CA ASN A 129 -10.77 0.07 2.93
C ASN A 129 -10.32 0.56 4.31
N ILE A 130 -9.94 1.83 4.38
CA ILE A 130 -9.78 2.56 5.63
C ILE A 130 -11.14 3.16 6.00
N ALA A 131 -11.42 3.31 7.29
CA ALA A 131 -12.67 3.91 7.76
C ALA A 131 -12.87 5.29 7.12
N GLN A 132 -14.05 5.50 6.53
CA GLN A 132 -14.31 6.71 5.77
C GLN A 132 -14.17 7.97 6.64
N GLY A 133 -13.50 8.98 6.09
CA GLY A 133 -13.27 10.25 6.78
C GLY A 133 -12.11 10.24 7.79
N THR A 134 -11.26 9.21 7.81
CA THR A 134 -9.99 9.24 8.58
C THR A 134 -9.13 10.45 8.20
N ARG A 135 -8.60 11.17 9.20
CA ARG A 135 -7.82 12.41 9.01
C ARG A 135 -6.55 12.44 9.87
N GLY A 136 -5.52 11.75 9.39
CA GLY A 136 -4.19 11.78 9.99
C GLY A 136 -3.93 10.69 11.03
N ASP A 137 -4.89 9.79 11.27
CA ASP A 137 -4.65 8.62 12.09
C ASP A 137 -3.61 7.70 11.41
N LEU A 138 -2.78 7.05 12.21
CA LEU A 138 -1.67 6.22 11.77
C LEU A 138 -2.13 4.80 11.43
N PHE A 139 -1.90 4.38 10.19
CA PHE A 139 -2.05 3.01 9.72
C PHE A 139 -0.69 2.29 9.83
N GLY A 140 -0.59 1.35 10.77
CA GLY A 140 0.60 0.52 10.93
C GLY A 140 0.59 -0.64 9.94
N TYR A 141 1.65 -0.78 9.14
CA TYR A 141 1.83 -1.93 8.27
C TYR A 141 3.31 -2.28 8.11
N GLY A 142 3.57 -3.51 7.68
CA GLY A 142 4.91 -3.97 7.35
C GLY A 142 4.90 -5.33 6.69
N TYR A 143 6.04 -5.72 6.13
CA TYR A 143 6.26 -7.04 5.56
C TYR A 143 7.38 -7.74 6.31
N LEU A 144 7.09 -8.91 6.87
CA LEU A 144 8.07 -9.78 7.51
C LEU A 144 7.96 -11.18 6.90
N PRO A 145 9.08 -11.90 6.71
CA PRO A 145 9.04 -13.22 6.12
C PRO A 145 8.56 -14.25 7.16
N LEU A 146 7.69 -15.17 6.77
CA LEU A 146 7.31 -16.33 7.56
C LEU A 146 7.74 -17.64 6.86
N PRO A 147 8.18 -18.68 7.60
CA PRO A 147 8.59 -19.96 7.02
C PRO A 147 7.39 -20.88 6.73
N LEU A 148 6.45 -20.42 5.89
CA LEU A 148 5.24 -21.18 5.55
C LEU A 148 5.51 -22.21 4.45
N ILE A 149 6.12 -21.76 3.35
CA ILE A 149 6.52 -22.60 2.21
C ILE A 149 8.02 -22.86 2.30
N ALA A 150 8.42 -24.12 2.10
CA ALA A 150 9.84 -24.49 2.12
C ALA A 150 10.52 -24.14 0.79
N ALA A 151 11.79 -23.77 0.86
CA ALA A 151 12.63 -23.64 -0.33
C ALA A 151 12.75 -25.00 -1.04
N LYS A 152 12.87 -24.95 -2.36
CA LYS A 152 12.87 -26.15 -3.20
C LYS A 152 13.80 -25.99 -4.40
N PRO A 153 14.31 -27.12 -4.95
CA PRO A 153 15.26 -27.08 -6.06
C PRO A 153 14.63 -26.81 -7.43
N THR A 154 13.30 -26.90 -7.55
CA THR A 154 12.58 -26.80 -8.82
C THR A 154 11.41 -25.84 -8.76
N THR A 155 11.13 -25.15 -9.86
CA THR A 155 10.04 -24.17 -10.03
C THR A 155 9.33 -24.46 -11.35
N GLY A 156 8.00 -24.63 -11.32
CA GLY A 156 7.16 -24.95 -12.47
C GLY A 156 7.58 -26.24 -13.20
N GLY A 157 8.16 -27.21 -12.47
CA GLY A 157 8.72 -28.43 -13.06
C GLY A 157 10.09 -28.26 -13.72
N THR A 158 10.69 -27.07 -13.69
CA THR A 158 12.03 -26.77 -14.21
C THR A 158 13.07 -26.76 -13.08
N ASN A 159 14.33 -27.11 -13.40
CA ASN A 159 15.45 -27.13 -12.44
C ASN A 159 15.96 -25.71 -12.08
N ILE A 160 15.07 -24.91 -11.48
CA ILE A 160 15.28 -23.55 -11.01
C ILE A 160 14.87 -23.51 -9.53
N PRO A 161 15.76 -23.08 -8.62
CA PRO A 161 15.40 -23.01 -7.20
C PRO A 161 14.36 -21.91 -6.93
N SER A 162 13.48 -22.18 -5.97
CA SER A 162 12.58 -21.19 -5.36
C SER A 162 12.90 -21.12 -3.87
N GLY A 163 12.98 -19.90 -3.34
CA GLY A 163 13.28 -19.66 -1.93
C GLY A 163 12.08 -19.86 -1.00
N ASP A 164 12.26 -19.50 0.28
CA ASP A 164 11.28 -19.71 1.36
C ASP A 164 10.68 -18.42 1.92
N ASN A 165 10.98 -17.26 1.34
CA ASN A 165 10.49 -15.99 1.85
C ASN A 165 9.02 -15.79 1.51
N CYS A 166 8.13 -16.17 2.42
CA CYS A 166 6.73 -15.76 2.39
C CYS A 166 6.59 -14.37 3.03
N TRP A 167 6.82 -13.31 2.25
CA TRP A 167 6.67 -11.93 2.71
C TRP A 167 5.23 -11.66 3.11
N THR A 168 5.01 -11.60 4.42
CA THR A 168 3.68 -11.54 5.02
C THR A 168 3.36 -10.13 5.44
N LEU A 169 2.22 -9.60 4.99
CA LEU A 169 1.68 -8.34 5.45
C LEU A 169 1.23 -8.46 6.90
N PHE A 170 1.83 -7.66 7.78
CA PHE A 170 1.36 -7.41 9.13
C PHE A 170 0.69 -6.05 9.20
N LEU A 171 -0.46 -5.98 9.85
CA LEU A 171 -1.14 -4.73 10.16
C LEU A 171 -1.13 -4.46 11.67
N ASN A 172 -1.07 -3.19 12.04
CA ASN A 172 -1.40 -2.69 13.37
C ASN A 172 -2.36 -1.50 13.22
N THR A 173 -3.65 -1.79 13.35
CA THR A 173 -4.74 -0.81 13.29
C THR A 173 -5.56 -0.90 14.56
N ARG A 174 -6.47 0.06 14.78
CA ARG A 174 -7.25 0.11 16.02
C ARG A 174 -8.19 -1.08 16.18
N ASN A 175 -8.67 -1.67 15.08
CA ASN A 175 -9.66 -2.76 15.07
C ASN A 175 -9.13 -4.08 14.49
N PHE A 176 -7.86 -4.15 14.09
CA PHE A 176 -7.20 -5.38 13.65
C PHE A 176 -5.68 -5.30 13.82
N LYS A 177 -5.07 -6.34 14.37
CA LYS A 177 -3.62 -6.48 14.51
C LYS A 177 -3.17 -7.89 14.15
N GLY A 178 -2.13 -8.02 13.34
CA GLY A 178 -1.53 -9.32 13.01
C GLY A 178 -1.32 -9.56 11.52
N PRO A 179 -0.95 -10.80 11.15
CA PRO A 179 -0.70 -11.15 9.76
C PRO A 179 -2.02 -11.21 8.99
N VAL A 180 -2.00 -10.77 7.72
CA VAL A 180 -3.19 -10.71 6.86
C VAL A 180 -3.11 -11.72 5.72
N CYS A 181 -2.04 -11.63 4.93
CA CYS A 181 -1.83 -12.39 3.71
C CYS A 181 -0.33 -12.32 3.36
N PHE A 182 0.13 -13.15 2.43
CA PHE A 182 1.53 -13.18 2.03
C PHE A 182 1.70 -13.40 0.54
N PHE A 183 2.79 -12.87 -0.02
CA PHE A 183 3.24 -13.23 -1.36
C PHE A 183 3.79 -14.64 -1.34
N THR A 184 3.28 -15.50 -2.22
CA THR A 184 3.84 -16.85 -2.39
C THR A 184 5.26 -16.72 -2.97
N PRO A 185 6.23 -17.56 -2.58
CA PRO A 185 7.55 -17.56 -3.23
C PRO A 185 7.47 -17.74 -4.74
N TYR A 186 6.48 -18.51 -5.20
CA TYR A 186 6.24 -18.77 -6.61
C TYR A 186 5.97 -17.50 -7.44
N PHE A 187 5.26 -16.51 -6.88
CA PHE A 187 5.02 -15.24 -7.56
C PHE A 187 6.32 -14.59 -8.07
N TRP A 188 7.40 -14.67 -7.28
CA TRP A 188 8.70 -14.14 -7.70
C TRP A 188 9.44 -15.13 -8.60
N SER A 189 9.54 -16.40 -8.17
CA SER A 189 10.36 -17.40 -8.86
C SER A 189 9.82 -17.79 -10.23
N HIS A 190 8.53 -17.59 -10.51
CA HIS A 190 7.94 -17.81 -11.85
C HIS A 190 8.65 -16.97 -12.93
N SER A 191 9.14 -15.78 -12.59
CA SER A 191 9.94 -14.97 -13.52
C SER A 191 11.20 -15.70 -14.01
N ALA A 192 11.77 -16.59 -13.18
CA ALA A 192 12.93 -17.38 -13.54
C ALA A 192 12.60 -18.56 -14.48
N GLU A 193 11.34 -19.02 -14.53
CA GLU A 193 10.90 -19.99 -15.56
C GLU A 193 10.90 -19.36 -16.96
N VAL A 194 10.55 -18.07 -17.04
CA VAL A 194 10.57 -17.30 -18.29
C VAL A 194 12.01 -17.00 -18.72
N ASP A 195 12.88 -16.63 -17.77
CA ASP A 195 14.31 -16.41 -18.02
C ASP A 195 15.15 -16.82 -16.79
N ALA A 196 15.88 -17.93 -16.94
CA ALA A 196 16.64 -18.57 -15.86
C ALA A 196 17.70 -17.65 -15.21
N LYS A 197 18.09 -16.54 -15.85
CA LYS A 197 19.03 -15.58 -15.26
C LYS A 197 18.50 -14.92 -13.98
N TYR A 198 17.18 -14.92 -13.76
CA TYR A 198 16.55 -14.35 -12.57
C TYR A 198 16.56 -15.28 -11.36
N ALA A 199 16.97 -16.54 -11.52
CA ALA A 199 17.01 -17.53 -10.44
C ALA A 199 17.83 -17.04 -9.25
N GLY A 200 17.21 -17.04 -8.06
CA GLY A 200 17.86 -16.61 -6.81
C GLY A 200 18.19 -15.12 -6.73
N LEU A 201 17.67 -14.27 -7.63
CA LEU A 201 17.87 -12.82 -7.60
C LEU A 201 16.69 -12.05 -6.99
N LEU A 202 15.55 -12.70 -6.81
CA LEU A 202 14.30 -12.04 -6.41
C LEU A 202 13.96 -12.29 -4.94
N LEU A 203 12.88 -11.66 -4.50
CA LEU A 203 12.47 -11.61 -3.09
C LEU A 203 12.05 -12.97 -2.52
N ASP A 204 11.74 -13.99 -3.34
CA ASP A 204 11.54 -15.36 -2.85
C ASP A 204 12.78 -15.90 -2.12
N SER A 205 13.96 -15.53 -2.60
CA SER A 205 15.25 -16.07 -2.15
C SER A 205 16.11 -15.02 -1.44
N ARG A 206 16.11 -13.78 -1.93
CA ARG A 206 16.97 -12.71 -1.43
C ARG A 206 16.40 -12.06 -0.17
N PRO A 207 17.25 -11.67 0.79
CA PRO A 207 16.86 -10.74 1.85
C PRO A 207 16.36 -9.41 1.26
N SER A 208 15.68 -8.60 2.06
CA SER A 208 15.25 -7.26 1.68
C SER A 208 16.33 -6.22 1.97
N ASP A 209 16.57 -5.26 1.08
CA ASP A 209 17.55 -4.18 1.34
C ASP A 209 17.10 -3.28 2.51
N PRO A 210 17.82 -3.18 3.63
CA PRO A 210 17.37 -2.34 4.76
C PRO A 210 17.33 -0.83 4.45
N ASN A 211 18.05 -0.34 3.43
CA ASN A 211 18.21 1.08 3.13
C ASN A 211 17.34 1.53 1.95
N LYS A 212 16.03 1.53 2.19
CA LYS A 212 15.00 1.83 1.18
C LYS A 212 14.71 3.33 1.12
N ALA A 213 14.21 3.78 -0.02
CA ALA A 213 13.62 5.10 -0.12
C ALA A 213 12.26 5.14 0.58
N PHE A 214 11.99 6.20 1.34
CA PHE A 214 10.68 6.50 1.92
C PHE A 214 10.16 7.78 1.34
N GLN A 215 9.05 7.71 0.60
CA GLN A 215 8.56 8.83 -0.18
C GLN A 215 7.03 8.74 -0.33
N MET A 216 6.44 9.84 -0.77
CA MET A 216 5.09 9.87 -1.33
C MET A 216 5.21 10.11 -2.82
N GLU A 217 4.89 9.10 -3.63
CA GLU A 217 4.84 9.25 -5.08
C GLU A 217 3.47 9.80 -5.52
N THR A 218 3.50 10.84 -6.35
CA THR A 218 2.33 11.41 -6.97
C THR A 218 2.49 11.36 -8.49
N GLN A 219 1.70 10.52 -9.14
CA GLN A 219 1.67 10.43 -10.60
C GLN A 219 0.77 11.50 -11.21
N TYR A 220 -0.36 11.81 -10.57
CA TYR A 220 -1.29 12.82 -11.08
C TYR A 220 -2.20 13.38 -9.99
N VAL A 221 -2.08 14.67 -9.72
CA VAL A 221 -3.10 15.54 -9.10
C VAL A 221 -3.56 16.56 -10.17
N PRO A 222 -4.88 16.77 -10.34
CA PRO A 222 -5.39 17.72 -11.33
C PRO A 222 -4.84 19.14 -11.14
N ALA A 223 -4.48 19.79 -12.23
CA ALA A 223 -4.09 21.18 -12.26
C ALA A 223 -4.48 21.81 -13.60
N MET A 224 -4.88 23.08 -13.58
CA MET A 224 -5.16 23.88 -14.77
C MET A 224 -4.09 24.95 -14.94
N LEU A 225 -3.55 25.07 -16.16
CA LEU A 225 -2.61 26.11 -16.54
C LEU A 225 -3.29 27.13 -17.43
N ALA A 226 -2.92 28.40 -17.28
CA ALA A 226 -3.41 29.49 -18.12
C ALA A 226 -2.34 30.57 -18.27
N VAL A 227 -2.40 31.29 -19.39
CA VAL A 227 -1.55 32.45 -19.65
C VAL A 227 -2.45 33.68 -19.65
N ASP A 228 -2.03 34.76 -18.99
CA ASP A 228 -2.78 36.00 -18.98
C ASP A 228 -2.53 36.83 -20.25
N ALA A 229 -3.18 38.00 -20.35
CA ALA A 229 -3.03 38.90 -21.50
C ALA A 229 -1.62 39.53 -21.63
N LYS A 230 -0.78 39.42 -20.60
CA LYS A 230 0.60 39.95 -20.57
C LYS A 230 1.62 38.85 -20.89
N GLY A 231 1.19 37.61 -21.10
CA GLY A 231 2.08 36.47 -21.32
C GLY A 231 2.57 35.81 -20.02
N ASP A 232 2.08 36.23 -18.85
CA ASP A 232 2.43 35.61 -17.58
C ASP A 232 1.70 34.27 -17.43
N SER A 233 2.43 33.21 -17.08
CA SER A 233 1.86 31.88 -16.85
C SER A 233 1.43 31.68 -15.39
N PHE A 234 0.21 31.18 -15.22
CA PHE A 234 -0.40 30.85 -13.94
C PHE A 234 -0.89 29.40 -13.93
N ALA A 235 -0.96 28.82 -12.74
CA ALA A 235 -1.56 27.52 -12.52
C ALA A 235 -2.49 27.55 -11.32
N ARG A 236 -3.54 26.74 -11.39
CA ARG A 236 -4.36 26.37 -10.23
C ARG A 236 -4.35 24.86 -10.06
N VAL A 237 -3.92 24.36 -8.91
CA VAL A 237 -3.90 22.93 -8.57
C VAL A 237 -5.12 22.59 -7.74
N ALA A 238 -5.64 21.37 -7.85
CA ALA A 238 -6.65 20.86 -6.93
C ALA A 238 -6.18 21.06 -5.47
N PRO A 239 -7.00 21.57 -4.55
CA PRO A 239 -6.55 21.91 -3.19
C PRO A 239 -6.06 20.71 -2.39
N THR A 240 -4.76 20.44 -2.47
CA THR A 240 -4.06 19.37 -1.74
C THR A 240 -4.04 19.65 -0.24
N ARG A 241 -4.25 18.61 0.56
CA ARG A 241 -4.39 18.70 2.03
C ARG A 241 -3.40 17.80 2.76
N PHE A 242 -3.03 18.18 3.97
CA PHE A 242 -2.23 17.37 4.89
C PHE A 242 -2.86 17.40 6.30
N PRO A 243 -2.74 16.32 7.10
CA PRO A 243 -3.23 16.32 8.47
C PRO A 243 -2.41 17.28 9.33
N VAL A 244 -3.03 17.94 10.32
CA VAL A 244 -2.31 18.87 11.20
C VAL A 244 -2.76 18.69 12.66
N GLY A 245 -1.79 18.63 13.56
CA GLY A 245 -2.00 18.56 14.99
C GLY A 245 -2.45 19.89 15.59
N ALA A 246 -2.83 19.84 16.87
CA ALA A 246 -3.15 21.04 17.65
C ALA A 246 -1.97 22.03 17.70
N ASP A 247 -0.73 21.50 17.74
CA ASP A 247 0.53 22.24 17.72
C ASP A 247 0.90 22.84 16.36
N GLY A 248 0.08 22.63 15.31
CA GLY A 248 0.32 23.13 13.97
C GLY A 248 1.28 22.29 13.13
N LYS A 249 1.75 21.15 13.65
CA LYS A 249 2.66 20.23 12.94
C LYS A 249 1.90 19.09 12.30
N THR A 250 2.37 18.64 11.15
CA THR A 250 1.91 17.42 10.49
C THR A 250 2.76 16.25 10.93
N VAL A 251 2.14 15.09 11.19
CA VAL A 251 2.82 13.79 11.24
C VAL A 251 2.39 12.99 10.00
N VAL A 252 3.36 12.48 9.24
CA VAL A 252 3.09 11.61 8.07
C VAL A 252 3.66 10.21 8.21
N LEU A 253 4.77 10.06 8.92
CA LEU A 253 5.43 8.78 9.17
C LEU A 253 5.87 8.69 10.62
N HIS A 254 5.78 7.49 11.18
CA HIS A 254 6.26 7.21 12.52
C HIS A 254 6.85 5.80 12.63
N ARG A 255 7.91 5.67 13.42
CA ARG A 255 8.56 4.43 13.86
C ARG A 255 8.86 3.45 12.72
N LEU A 256 9.54 3.96 11.71
CA LEU A 256 10.10 3.12 10.64
C LEU A 256 11.11 2.13 11.23
N THR A 257 10.88 0.84 11.02
CA THR A 257 11.65 -0.24 11.65
C THR A 257 12.07 -1.26 10.61
N SER A 258 13.35 -1.64 10.59
CA SER A 258 13.88 -2.76 9.81
C SER A 258 14.21 -3.94 10.72
N TYR A 259 14.14 -5.17 10.21
CA TYR A 259 14.18 -6.38 11.04
C TYR A 259 15.29 -7.35 10.64
N LYS A 260 15.83 -8.09 11.62
CA LYS A 260 16.57 -9.35 11.39
C LYS A 260 15.59 -10.53 11.36
N LYS A 261 16.00 -11.68 10.81
CA LYS A 261 15.21 -12.93 10.93
C LYS A 261 14.92 -13.30 12.39
N SER A 262 15.83 -12.99 13.31
CA SER A 262 15.64 -13.19 14.75
C SER A 262 14.55 -12.34 15.39
N ALA A 263 14.01 -11.34 14.68
CA ALA A 263 12.84 -10.59 15.12
C ALA A 263 11.58 -11.46 15.15
N MET A 264 11.45 -12.44 14.24
CA MET A 264 10.24 -13.28 14.17
C MET A 264 10.48 -14.64 13.54
N TRP A 265 11.12 -14.69 12.36
CA TRP A 265 11.26 -15.89 11.54
C TRP A 265 11.87 -17.07 12.32
N ASP A 266 12.95 -16.84 13.08
CA ASP A 266 13.67 -17.92 13.79
C ASP A 266 12.77 -18.64 14.81
N ALA A 267 11.99 -17.86 15.58
CA ALA A 267 11.08 -18.41 16.58
C ALA A 267 9.91 -19.16 15.94
N VAL A 268 9.37 -18.65 14.82
CA VAL A 268 8.29 -19.31 14.08
C VAL A 268 8.80 -20.60 13.44
N LYS A 269 10.00 -20.60 12.88
CA LYS A 269 10.63 -21.81 12.31
C LYS A 269 10.80 -22.89 13.37
N ALA A 270 11.38 -22.53 14.52
CA ALA A 270 11.56 -23.45 15.63
C ALA A 270 10.22 -24.04 16.11
N TRP A 271 9.16 -23.23 16.18
CA TRP A 271 7.82 -23.69 16.53
C TRP A 271 7.26 -24.69 15.51
N PHE A 272 7.41 -24.38 14.22
CA PHE A 272 6.93 -25.24 13.14
C PHE A 272 7.65 -26.58 13.11
N ASP A 273 8.92 -26.63 13.50
CA ASP A 273 9.72 -27.85 13.65
C ASP A 273 9.44 -28.63 14.95
N GLY A 274 8.45 -28.23 15.74
CA GLY A 274 8.02 -28.93 16.96
C GLY A 274 8.53 -28.33 18.27
N GLY A 275 9.21 -27.18 18.21
CA GLY A 275 9.62 -26.41 19.39
C GLY A 275 8.48 -25.65 20.07
N ALA A 276 8.86 -24.74 20.98
CA ALA A 276 7.92 -23.92 21.73
C ALA A 276 7.07 -23.02 20.82
N LYS A 277 5.84 -22.73 21.24
CA LYS A 277 4.91 -21.85 20.50
C LYS A 277 5.51 -20.45 20.33
N ALA A 278 5.57 -19.96 19.09
CA ALA A 278 5.95 -18.58 18.82
C ALA A 278 4.79 -17.64 19.19
N SER A 279 5.08 -16.53 19.86
CA SER A 279 4.06 -15.58 20.30
C SER A 279 3.48 -14.73 19.16
N GLY A 280 4.21 -14.61 18.04
CA GLY A 280 3.93 -13.69 16.94
C GLY A 280 4.36 -12.25 17.20
N ALA A 281 4.76 -11.90 18.42
CA ALA A 281 5.32 -10.58 18.72
C ALA A 281 6.76 -10.50 18.21
N VAL A 282 7.09 -9.37 17.56
CA VAL A 282 8.46 -9.04 17.20
C VAL A 282 9.37 -9.04 18.43
N ASN A 283 10.51 -9.72 18.34
CA ASN A 283 11.57 -9.66 19.33
C ASN A 283 12.34 -8.33 19.18
N PRO A 284 12.32 -7.43 20.18
CA PRO A 284 12.98 -6.13 20.11
C PRO A 284 14.48 -6.20 19.79
N ALA A 285 15.17 -7.28 20.16
CA ALA A 285 16.59 -7.46 19.86
C ALA A 285 16.88 -7.64 18.35
N GLY A 286 15.86 -8.02 17.57
CA GLY A 286 15.93 -8.13 16.12
C GLY A 286 15.44 -6.87 15.39
N GLU A 287 15.08 -5.80 16.09
CA GLU A 287 14.58 -4.55 15.50
C GLU A 287 15.67 -3.48 15.37
N TYR A 288 15.58 -2.67 14.32
CA TYR A 288 16.28 -1.40 14.20
C TYR A 288 15.27 -0.32 13.84
N VAL A 289 14.91 0.53 14.81
CA VAL A 289 14.06 1.70 14.56
C VAL A 289 14.93 2.79 13.92
N GLN A 290 14.73 3.02 12.64
CA GLN A 290 15.46 3.98 11.84
C GLN A 290 15.11 5.40 12.27
N LYS A 291 16.14 6.25 12.38
CA LYS A 291 15.94 7.66 12.72
C LYS A 291 15.68 8.49 11.47
N PHE A 292 14.73 9.40 11.58
CA PHE A 292 14.49 10.42 10.56
C PHE A 292 15.45 11.58 10.73
N ARG A 293 15.85 12.16 9.61
CA ARG A 293 16.57 13.42 9.56
C ARG A 293 15.59 14.55 9.31
N SER A 294 15.90 15.74 9.81
CA SER A 294 15.08 16.95 9.58
C SER A 294 15.27 17.54 8.17
N GLU A 295 15.67 16.71 7.21
CA GLU A 295 15.85 17.03 5.80
C GLU A 295 14.81 16.28 4.96
N GLY A 296 14.72 16.68 3.70
CA GLY A 296 13.71 16.21 2.75
C GLY A 296 13.51 17.27 1.68
N ASP A 297 12.82 16.90 0.62
CA ASP A 297 12.49 17.84 -0.44
C ASP A 297 11.20 17.44 -1.16
N SER A 298 10.77 18.28 -2.08
CA SER A 298 9.68 17.98 -3.00
C SER A 298 10.17 18.12 -4.42
N THR A 299 9.93 17.09 -5.23
CA THR A 299 10.09 17.14 -6.69
C THR A 299 8.76 17.39 -7.38
N TRP A 300 7.72 17.85 -6.65
CA TRP A 300 6.44 18.17 -7.28
C TRP A 300 6.59 19.26 -8.32
N GLN A 301 6.09 18.95 -9.51
CA GLN A 301 6.12 19.76 -10.71
C GLN A 301 4.70 19.99 -11.22
N ILE A 302 4.49 21.14 -11.88
CA ILE A 302 3.25 21.46 -12.57
C ILE A 302 3.57 21.63 -14.05
N TYR A 303 2.90 20.83 -14.88
CA TYR A 303 3.11 20.80 -16.33
C TYR A 303 1.85 20.25 -17.02
N PRO A 304 1.62 20.60 -18.31
CA PRO A 304 0.53 20.04 -19.10
C PRO A 304 0.80 18.58 -19.49
N ASP A 305 -0.24 17.81 -19.79
CA ASP A 305 -0.11 16.43 -20.28
C ASP A 305 0.80 16.37 -21.52
N GLY A 306 1.67 15.36 -21.58
CA GLY A 306 2.62 15.17 -22.69
C GLY A 306 3.78 16.16 -22.73
N ALA A 307 3.99 16.97 -21.69
CA ALA A 307 5.14 17.87 -21.61
C ALA A 307 6.48 17.11 -21.65
N SER A 308 7.42 17.66 -22.42
CA SER A 308 8.84 17.27 -22.39
C SER A 308 9.46 17.62 -21.03
N ASP A 309 10.55 16.93 -20.67
CA ASP A 309 11.15 17.04 -19.33
C ASP A 309 11.61 18.46 -18.97
N ASP A 310 12.09 19.24 -19.94
CA ASP A 310 12.48 20.65 -19.77
C ASP A 310 11.30 21.56 -19.37
N LYS A 311 10.06 21.14 -19.64
CA LYS A 311 8.83 21.85 -19.29
C LYS A 311 8.22 21.37 -17.97
N LYS A 312 8.79 20.34 -17.34
CA LYS A 312 8.37 19.86 -16.02
C LYS A 312 9.01 20.72 -14.93
N ILE A 313 8.35 21.84 -14.63
CA ILE A 313 8.90 22.86 -13.74
C ILE A 313 8.45 22.60 -12.29
N GLY A 314 9.40 22.63 -11.36
CA GLY A 314 9.17 22.36 -9.94
C GLY A 314 8.44 23.48 -9.20
N ILE A 315 7.78 23.12 -8.10
CA ILE A 315 7.14 24.04 -7.17
C ILE A 315 8.18 24.58 -6.17
N ALA A 316 8.02 25.83 -5.74
CA ALA A 316 8.77 26.42 -4.64
C ALA A 316 8.29 25.88 -3.27
N TRP A 317 8.36 24.56 -3.06
CA TRP A 317 7.85 23.87 -1.86
C TRP A 317 8.31 24.52 -0.55
N LYS A 318 9.61 24.83 -0.46
CA LYS A 318 10.24 25.44 0.72
C LYS A 318 9.67 26.82 1.11
N SER A 319 8.83 27.42 0.27
CA SER A 319 8.14 28.68 0.58
C SER A 319 6.90 28.49 1.46
N PHE A 320 6.42 27.27 1.67
CA PHE A 320 5.24 27.01 2.50
C PHE A 320 5.31 25.72 3.33
N GLY A 321 6.14 24.75 2.98
CA GLY A 321 6.34 23.51 3.73
C GLY A 321 7.80 23.31 4.14
N LYS A 322 8.02 23.01 5.42
CA LYS A 322 9.35 22.70 5.99
C LYS A 322 9.32 21.28 6.56
N PRO A 323 10.09 20.34 6.00
CA PRO A 323 10.20 19.01 6.60
C PRO A 323 10.82 19.07 7.99
N ILE A 324 10.34 18.21 8.89
CA ILE A 324 10.86 18.09 10.25
C ILE A 324 10.94 16.63 10.68
N ALA A 325 11.89 16.34 11.55
CA ALA A 325 11.82 15.19 12.45
C ALA A 325 11.31 15.73 13.79
N ALA A 326 10.02 15.52 14.11
CA ALA A 326 9.40 16.03 15.33
C ALA A 326 10.05 15.43 16.60
N ASP A 327 10.47 14.18 16.46
CA ASP A 327 11.40 13.45 17.31
C ASP A 327 12.22 12.51 16.40
N PRO A 328 13.25 11.79 16.91
CA PRO A 328 14.08 10.92 16.06
C PRO A 328 13.32 9.88 15.25
N THR A 329 12.09 9.52 15.64
CA THR A 329 11.27 8.45 15.05
C THR A 329 9.94 8.95 14.46
N THR A 330 9.74 10.27 14.34
CA THR A 330 8.52 10.85 13.78
C THR A 330 8.84 11.91 12.73
N TYR A 331 8.38 11.71 11.50
CA TYR A 331 8.59 12.61 10.38
C TYR A 331 7.32 13.36 9.99
N GLY A 332 7.50 14.60 9.55
CA GLY A 332 6.39 15.51 9.36
C GLY A 332 6.75 16.82 8.69
N TYR A 333 5.84 17.78 8.82
CA TYR A 333 5.99 19.11 8.26
C TYR A 333 5.55 20.19 9.25
N GLU A 334 6.30 21.30 9.24
CA GLU A 334 5.83 22.60 9.70
C GLU A 334 5.39 23.43 8.48
N TRP A 335 4.35 24.23 8.66
CA TRP A 335 3.76 25.03 7.57
C TRP A 335 3.91 26.53 7.84
N ASP A 336 4.14 27.30 6.78
CA ASP A 336 4.00 28.76 6.84
C ASP A 336 2.51 29.11 6.92
N ALA A 337 2.05 29.53 8.10
CA ALA A 337 0.65 29.87 8.38
C ALA A 337 0.12 31.03 7.52
N SER A 338 0.98 31.84 6.90
CA SER A 338 0.58 32.88 5.95
C SER A 338 0.30 32.35 4.54
N ARG A 339 0.69 31.10 4.26
CA ARG A 339 0.61 30.45 2.94
C ARG A 339 -0.37 29.29 2.90
N VAL A 340 -0.59 28.60 4.02
CA VAL A 340 -1.55 27.50 4.13
C VAL A 340 -2.84 27.94 4.81
N ARG A 341 -3.92 27.18 4.60
CA ARG A 341 -5.20 27.41 5.29
C ARG A 341 -5.54 26.23 6.18
N ARG A 342 -5.60 26.43 7.50
CA ARG A 342 -6.10 25.42 8.44
C ARG A 342 -7.60 25.21 8.26
N MET A 343 -8.03 23.96 8.28
CA MET A 343 -9.40 23.50 8.08
C MET A 343 -9.77 22.56 9.23
N SER A 344 -10.61 23.04 10.14
CA SER A 344 -11.01 22.24 11.31
C SER A 344 -12.30 21.46 11.08
N SER A 345 -12.37 20.27 11.67
CA SER A 345 -13.58 19.44 11.66
C SER A 345 -13.64 18.54 12.90
N PRO A 346 -14.81 17.98 13.25
CA PRO A 346 -14.92 17.00 14.32
C PRO A 346 -14.04 15.75 14.14
N ALA A 347 -13.72 15.39 12.88
CA ALA A 347 -12.89 14.23 12.55
C ALA A 347 -11.37 14.51 12.62
N GLY A 348 -10.98 15.76 12.91
CA GLY A 348 -9.58 16.20 12.90
C GLY A 348 -9.34 17.36 11.94
N ASP A 349 -8.21 18.02 12.14
CA ASP A 349 -7.79 19.20 11.41
C ASP A 349 -6.90 18.82 10.23
N LEU A 350 -7.08 19.54 9.11
CA LEU A 350 -6.20 19.49 7.96
C LEU A 350 -5.63 20.89 7.68
N VAL A 351 -4.53 20.97 6.95
CA VAL A 351 -4.12 22.19 6.24
C VAL A 351 -4.31 22.01 4.75
N ALA A 352 -4.91 22.98 4.09
CA ALA A 352 -4.90 23.09 2.64
C ALA A 352 -3.65 23.86 2.20
N LEU A 353 -2.92 23.27 1.25
CA LEU A 353 -1.76 23.89 0.61
C LEU A 353 -2.19 25.00 -0.36
N PRO A 354 -1.26 25.88 -0.79
CA PRO A 354 -1.56 26.88 -1.81
C PRO A 354 -2.10 26.25 -3.09
N GLU A 355 -3.20 26.79 -3.63
CA GLU A 355 -3.79 26.30 -4.87
C GLU A 355 -3.35 27.10 -6.11
N TYR A 356 -2.91 28.36 -5.95
CA TYR A 356 -2.51 29.24 -7.06
C TYR A 356 -1.00 29.43 -7.12
N PHE A 357 -0.46 29.33 -8.34
CA PHE A 357 0.95 29.52 -8.61
C PHE A 357 1.16 30.43 -9.82
N LYS A 358 2.21 31.26 -9.77
CA LYS A 358 2.72 32.02 -10.92
C LYS A 358 4.07 31.44 -11.31
N LEU A 359 4.30 31.24 -12.61
CA LEU A 359 5.60 30.86 -13.10
C LEU A 359 6.55 32.06 -13.01
N LYS A 360 7.69 31.87 -12.34
CA LYS A 360 8.77 32.86 -12.34
C LYS A 360 10.01 32.24 -12.93
N THR A 361 10.62 32.97 -13.85
CA THR A 361 11.91 32.63 -14.45
C THR A 361 12.92 33.67 -14.00
N ASN A 362 14.02 33.22 -13.41
CA ASN A 362 15.22 34.04 -13.21
C ASN A 362 16.36 33.49 -14.09
N GLU A 363 17.52 34.14 -14.05
CA GLU A 363 18.69 33.75 -14.85
C GLU A 363 19.15 32.29 -14.63
N LYS A 364 18.79 31.67 -13.50
CA LYS A 364 19.29 30.35 -13.09
C LYS A 364 18.26 29.23 -13.24
N LYS A 365 16.96 29.51 -13.09
CA LYS A 365 15.88 28.51 -13.20
C LYS A 365 14.49 29.13 -13.28
N SER A 366 13.56 28.36 -13.84
CA SER A 366 12.12 28.57 -13.72
C SER A 366 11.55 27.82 -12.52
N GLN A 367 10.56 28.40 -11.83
CA GLN A 367 9.89 27.76 -10.70
C GLN A 367 8.45 28.26 -10.56
N TRP A 368 7.53 27.37 -10.18
CA TRP A 368 6.18 27.74 -9.76
C TRP A 368 6.22 28.29 -8.33
N VAL A 369 5.94 29.58 -8.18
CA VAL A 369 5.87 30.25 -6.87
C VAL A 369 4.43 30.50 -6.47
N VAL A 370 4.15 30.45 -5.17
CA VAL A 370 2.81 30.72 -4.63
C VAL A 370 2.33 32.12 -5.04
N ALA A 371 1.11 32.19 -5.56
CA ALA A 371 0.41 33.43 -5.87
C ALA A 371 -0.82 33.57 -4.97
N ALA A 372 -1.19 34.79 -4.57
CA ALA A 372 -2.47 35.00 -3.92
C ALA A 372 -3.59 34.94 -4.97
N ALA A 373 -4.76 34.42 -4.61
CA ALA A 373 -5.90 34.31 -5.52
C ALA A 373 -6.27 35.66 -6.17
N LYS A 374 -6.16 36.76 -5.41
CA LYS A 374 -6.42 38.13 -5.90
C LYS A 374 -5.42 38.64 -6.95
N ASP A 375 -4.23 38.04 -7.00
CA ASP A 375 -3.16 38.42 -7.95
C ASP A 375 -3.25 37.62 -9.26
N VAL A 376 -4.17 36.64 -9.33
CA VAL A 376 -4.41 35.84 -10.54
C VAL A 376 -5.43 36.58 -11.43
N PRO A 377 -5.05 37.00 -12.65
CA PRO A 377 -5.94 37.77 -13.50
C PRO A 377 -7.21 37.01 -13.86
N SER A 378 -8.36 37.69 -13.84
CA SER A 378 -9.65 37.09 -14.18
C SER A 378 -9.71 36.53 -15.62
N SER A 379 -8.91 37.10 -16.53
CA SER A 379 -8.73 36.64 -17.91
C SER A 379 -8.16 35.22 -18.02
N THR A 380 -7.48 34.72 -16.99
CA THR A 380 -6.98 33.33 -16.96
C THR A 380 -8.10 32.30 -16.79
N GLY A 381 -9.28 32.70 -16.31
CA GLY A 381 -10.39 31.80 -15.99
C GLY A 381 -10.15 30.85 -14.81
N LEU A 382 -8.95 30.81 -14.22
CA LEU A 382 -8.55 29.84 -13.19
C LEU A 382 -9.44 29.87 -11.94
N ALA A 383 -9.93 31.05 -11.54
CA ALA A 383 -10.82 31.20 -10.40
C ALA A 383 -12.19 30.49 -10.59
N ARG A 384 -12.59 30.19 -11.84
CA ARG A 384 -13.84 29.50 -12.17
C ARG A 384 -13.70 27.98 -12.24
N VAL A 385 -12.47 27.47 -12.24
CA VAL A 385 -12.20 26.03 -12.28
C VAL A 385 -12.77 25.37 -11.03
N LYS A 386 -13.41 24.22 -11.21
CA LYS A 386 -13.84 23.36 -10.10
C LYS A 386 -13.17 21.99 -10.24
N PHE A 387 -12.75 21.43 -9.12
CA PHE A 387 -12.14 20.10 -9.03
C PHE A 387 -13.13 19.16 -8.35
N ASP A 388 -14.36 19.11 -8.87
CA ASP A 388 -15.44 18.27 -8.36
C ASP A 388 -15.27 16.83 -8.88
N ARG A 389 -15.96 15.87 -8.26
CA ARG A 389 -15.99 14.49 -8.76
C ARG A 389 -16.54 14.47 -10.19
N PRO A 390 -15.78 13.96 -11.18
CA PRO A 390 -16.26 13.90 -12.54
C PRO A 390 -17.39 12.86 -12.66
N ARG A 391 -18.19 13.01 -13.72
CA ARG A 391 -19.12 11.97 -14.15
C ARG A 391 -18.34 10.99 -15.03
N GLU A 392 -18.18 9.78 -14.53
CA GLU A 392 -17.55 8.66 -15.23
C GLU A 392 -18.56 7.53 -15.39
N ASP A 393 -18.32 6.63 -16.33
CA ASP A 393 -19.12 5.42 -16.46
C ASP A 393 -18.91 4.55 -15.21
N ALA A 394 -19.92 3.73 -14.89
CA ALA A 394 -19.79 2.81 -13.76
C ALA A 394 -18.75 1.74 -14.10
N GLU A 395 -17.82 1.53 -13.17
CA GLU A 395 -16.84 0.47 -13.28
C GLU A 395 -17.50 -0.91 -13.27
N VAL A 396 -16.97 -1.81 -14.09
CA VAL A 396 -17.46 -3.19 -14.12
C VAL A 396 -17.09 -3.91 -12.83
N PRO A 397 -17.94 -4.84 -12.35
CA PRO A 397 -17.62 -5.65 -11.19
C PRO A 397 -16.29 -6.40 -11.32
N TYR A 398 -15.57 -6.56 -10.21
CA TYR A 398 -14.58 -7.63 -10.13
C TYR A 398 -15.31 -8.95 -9.99
N GLU A 399 -14.95 -9.94 -10.79
CA GLU A 399 -15.52 -11.28 -10.74
C GLU A 399 -14.42 -12.31 -10.95
N THR A 400 -14.43 -13.37 -10.13
CA THR A 400 -13.56 -14.54 -10.30
C THR A 400 -14.17 -15.56 -11.27
N PRO A 401 -13.38 -16.48 -11.84
CA PRO A 401 -13.86 -17.52 -12.73
C PRO A 401 -15.03 -18.34 -12.17
N GLU A 402 -16.06 -18.52 -12.99
CA GLU A 402 -17.24 -19.33 -12.66
C GLU A 402 -17.18 -20.75 -13.26
N ASP A 403 -16.15 -21.06 -14.05
CA ASP A 403 -15.96 -22.40 -14.61
C ASP A 403 -15.92 -23.46 -13.51
N ALA A 404 -16.68 -24.54 -13.69
CA ALA A 404 -16.88 -25.59 -12.70
C ALA A 404 -15.61 -26.40 -12.39
N GLN A 405 -14.58 -26.34 -13.25
CA GLN A 405 -13.28 -26.99 -13.05
C GLN A 405 -12.21 -26.00 -12.61
N SER A 406 -12.52 -24.71 -12.47
CA SER A 406 -11.56 -23.72 -11.99
C SER A 406 -11.16 -23.98 -10.53
N ALA A 407 -9.99 -23.48 -10.13
CA ALA A 407 -9.52 -23.53 -8.74
C ALA A 407 -10.46 -22.82 -7.75
N TRP A 408 -11.37 -21.98 -8.25
CA TRP A 408 -12.38 -21.32 -7.44
C TRP A 408 -13.52 -22.26 -7.04
N LYS A 409 -13.77 -23.31 -7.83
CA LYS A 409 -14.87 -24.26 -7.64
C LYS A 409 -14.41 -25.67 -7.24
N VAL A 410 -13.16 -26.04 -7.50
CA VAL A 410 -12.61 -27.36 -7.14
C VAL A 410 -11.26 -27.20 -6.43
N PRO A 411 -11.09 -27.71 -5.18
CA PRO A 411 -12.12 -28.29 -4.32
C PRO A 411 -13.25 -27.31 -3.96
N GLY A 412 -12.99 -26.00 -4.08
CA GLY A 412 -13.97 -24.95 -3.87
C GLY A 412 -14.08 -24.50 -2.41
N PRO A 413 -15.00 -23.55 -2.13
CA PRO A 413 -15.21 -23.05 -0.78
C PRO A 413 -15.94 -24.07 0.11
N ALA A 414 -15.66 -24.02 1.41
CA ALA A 414 -16.35 -24.78 2.43
C ALA A 414 -17.70 -24.15 2.85
N ALA A 415 -17.84 -22.82 2.74
CA ALA A 415 -19.10 -22.12 3.04
C ALA A 415 -19.23 -20.80 2.26
N GLY A 416 -20.48 -20.39 2.01
CA GLY A 416 -20.85 -19.11 1.39
C GLY A 416 -21.95 -19.27 0.32
N PRO A 417 -22.30 -18.20 -0.40
CA PRO A 417 -21.73 -16.86 -0.32
C PRO A 417 -22.10 -16.11 0.97
N PHE A 418 -21.24 -15.17 1.35
CA PHE A 418 -21.48 -14.11 2.34
C PHE A 418 -21.29 -12.75 1.67
N GLN A 419 -21.81 -11.69 2.29
CA GLN A 419 -21.67 -10.32 1.78
C GLN A 419 -21.17 -9.36 2.86
N ALA A 420 -20.30 -8.44 2.47
CA ALA A 420 -19.85 -7.30 3.26
C ALA A 420 -20.12 -6.00 2.49
N HIS A 421 -20.86 -5.07 3.11
CA HIS A 421 -21.19 -3.76 2.52
C HIS A 421 -20.18 -2.74 3.04
N LEU A 422 -19.28 -2.28 2.18
CA LEU A 422 -18.16 -1.43 2.56
C LEU A 422 -18.56 0.05 2.49
N GLY A 423 -17.84 0.87 3.24
CA GLY A 423 -18.03 2.32 3.31
C GLY A 423 -17.66 3.06 2.02
N ASP A 424 -17.02 2.40 1.05
CA ASP A 424 -16.84 2.92 -0.31
C ASP A 424 -18.10 2.76 -1.20
N GLY A 425 -19.16 2.15 -0.66
CA GLY A 425 -20.42 1.90 -1.37
C GLY A 425 -20.39 0.62 -2.20
N SER A 426 -19.32 -0.17 -2.14
CA SER A 426 -19.25 -1.49 -2.78
C SER A 426 -19.75 -2.62 -1.86
N VAL A 427 -20.24 -3.70 -2.47
CA VAL A 427 -20.57 -4.96 -1.82
C VAL A 427 -19.55 -6.00 -2.25
N VAL A 428 -18.87 -6.61 -1.27
CA VAL A 428 -17.98 -7.74 -1.48
C VAL A 428 -18.74 -9.03 -1.23
N THR A 429 -18.83 -9.89 -2.25
CA THR A 429 -19.24 -11.28 -2.07
C THR A 429 -18.02 -12.15 -1.81
N TYR A 430 -18.06 -12.93 -0.74
CA TYR A 430 -16.93 -13.74 -0.30
C TYR A 430 -17.38 -15.11 0.22
N TYR A 431 -16.42 -16.04 0.26
CA TYR A 431 -16.62 -17.40 0.71
C TYR A 431 -15.51 -17.82 1.67
N TRP A 432 -15.75 -18.85 2.48
CA TRP A 432 -14.74 -19.44 3.35
C TRP A 432 -14.08 -20.63 2.66
N TYR A 433 -12.78 -20.54 2.46
CA TYR A 433 -11.98 -21.63 1.93
C TYR A 433 -11.19 -22.27 3.04
N ARG A 434 -11.02 -23.60 2.98
CA ARG A 434 -9.92 -24.24 3.70
C ARG A 434 -8.63 -23.61 3.18
N PHE A 435 -7.71 -23.24 4.07
CA PHE A 435 -6.54 -22.45 3.68
C PHE A 435 -5.75 -23.10 2.53
N ALA A 436 -5.54 -24.41 2.58
CA ALA A 436 -4.85 -25.17 1.52
C ALA A 436 -5.58 -25.22 0.17
N ASP A 437 -6.89 -24.98 0.16
CA ASP A 437 -7.74 -25.09 -1.03
C ASP A 437 -8.05 -23.72 -1.65
N GLN A 438 -7.58 -22.62 -1.06
CA GLN A 438 -7.73 -21.31 -1.67
C GLN A 438 -7.00 -21.24 -3.03
N PRO A 439 -7.52 -20.48 -4.01
CA PRO A 439 -6.98 -20.49 -5.38
C PRO A 439 -5.50 -20.12 -5.49
N ALA A 440 -5.02 -19.19 -4.67
CA ALA A 440 -3.61 -18.79 -4.64
C ALA A 440 -2.69 -19.96 -4.27
N MET A 441 -3.06 -20.77 -3.26
CA MET A 441 -2.26 -21.93 -2.85
C MET A 441 -2.28 -23.04 -3.90
N GLN A 442 -3.38 -23.19 -4.63
CA GLN A 442 -3.47 -24.15 -5.75
C GLN A 442 -2.54 -23.78 -6.93
N HIS A 443 -2.18 -22.51 -7.07
CA HIS A 443 -1.30 -21.98 -8.12
C HIS A 443 0.08 -21.58 -7.61
N ALA A 444 0.43 -21.92 -6.36
CA ALA A 444 1.70 -21.55 -5.75
C ALA A 444 2.83 -22.55 -6.05
N ASP A 445 2.68 -23.40 -7.09
CA ASP A 445 3.64 -24.44 -7.48
C ASP A 445 4.07 -25.31 -6.29
N ILE A 446 3.09 -25.85 -5.57
CA ILE A 446 3.30 -26.72 -4.42
C ILE A 446 2.45 -27.97 -4.56
N THR A 447 3.01 -29.08 -4.13
CA THR A 447 2.34 -30.39 -4.14
C THR A 447 1.15 -30.41 -3.18
N LYS A 448 0.29 -31.42 -3.34
CA LYS A 448 -0.82 -31.63 -2.41
C LYS A 448 -0.31 -31.86 -0.98
N GLU A 449 0.75 -32.63 -0.84
CA GLU A 449 1.38 -32.96 0.44
C GLU A 449 1.94 -31.71 1.13
N GLU A 450 2.58 -30.81 0.37
CA GLU A 450 3.05 -29.52 0.89
C GLU A 450 1.87 -28.63 1.31
N ARG A 451 0.79 -28.56 0.53
CA ARG A 451 -0.41 -27.82 0.92
C ARG A 451 -1.02 -28.32 2.23
N GLU A 452 -1.13 -29.64 2.39
CA GLU A 452 -1.61 -30.26 3.63
C GLU A 452 -0.68 -29.97 4.82
N ARG A 453 0.65 -29.95 4.60
CA ARG A 453 1.59 -29.51 5.65
C ARG A 453 1.36 -28.06 6.03
N ILE A 454 1.22 -27.16 5.06
CA ILE A 454 1.01 -25.73 5.31
C ILE A 454 -0.32 -25.51 6.04
N GLN A 455 -1.38 -26.25 5.69
CA GLN A 455 -2.64 -26.23 6.41
C GLN A 455 -2.41 -26.45 7.92
N VAL A 456 -1.63 -27.47 8.31
CA VAL A 456 -1.33 -27.73 9.72
C VAL A 456 -0.59 -26.56 10.39
N LEU A 457 0.34 -25.90 9.67
CA LEU A 457 1.04 -24.72 10.18
C LEU A 457 0.09 -23.54 10.39
N VAL A 458 -0.81 -23.30 9.44
CA VAL A 458 -1.82 -22.25 9.52
C VAL A 458 -2.82 -22.52 10.64
N GLU A 459 -3.23 -23.77 10.85
CA GLU A 459 -4.07 -24.13 11.99
C GLU A 459 -3.40 -23.85 13.34
N LYS A 460 -2.08 -24.11 13.45
CA LYS A 460 -1.30 -23.71 14.63
C LYS A 460 -1.36 -22.19 14.82
N MET A 461 -1.18 -21.41 13.76
CA MET A 461 -1.25 -19.95 13.81
C MET A 461 -2.63 -19.44 14.21
N HIS A 462 -3.72 -19.92 13.59
CA HIS A 462 -5.07 -19.43 13.89
C HIS A 462 -5.49 -19.69 15.34
N ARG A 463 -4.95 -20.75 15.97
CA ARG A 463 -5.21 -21.07 17.38
C ARG A 463 -4.51 -20.10 18.33
N GLU A 464 -3.31 -19.66 17.99
CA GLU A 464 -2.46 -18.90 18.89
C GLU A 464 -2.49 -17.39 18.61
N TRP A 465 -2.55 -16.98 17.35
CA TRP A 465 -2.27 -15.63 16.90
C TRP A 465 -3.56 -14.86 16.58
N THR A 466 -4.33 -14.44 17.59
CA THR A 466 -5.59 -13.68 17.39
C THR A 466 -5.40 -12.21 16.99
N LYS A 467 -6.43 -11.61 16.36
CA LYS A 467 -6.43 -10.22 15.87
C LYS A 467 -6.28 -9.11 16.94
N ASP A 468 -6.34 -9.45 18.22
CA ASP A 468 -6.34 -8.50 19.34
C ASP A 468 -5.01 -8.49 20.12
N ARG A 469 -3.98 -9.17 19.60
CA ARG A 469 -2.62 -9.22 20.19
C ARG A 469 -1.71 -8.12 19.62
N GLU A 470 -0.60 -7.87 20.28
CA GLU A 470 0.46 -7.01 19.75
C GLU A 470 1.48 -7.85 18.97
N TYR A 471 1.63 -7.54 17.68
CA TYR A 471 2.59 -8.19 16.78
C TYR A 471 3.74 -7.24 16.44
N LEU A 472 3.38 -6.03 16.00
CA LEU A 472 4.28 -4.90 15.83
C LEU A 472 4.18 -4.01 17.06
N ALA A 473 5.28 -3.43 17.51
CA ALA A 473 5.24 -2.48 18.62
C ALA A 473 4.37 -1.26 18.26
N PRO A 474 3.48 -0.81 19.16
CA PRO A 474 2.52 0.27 18.89
C PRO A 474 3.21 1.61 18.61
N PRO A 475 2.53 2.56 17.94
CA PRO A 475 3.06 3.90 17.76
C PRO A 475 3.12 4.63 19.11
N THR A 476 4.10 5.52 19.28
CA THR A 476 4.26 6.34 20.50
C THR A 476 3.66 7.73 20.35
N VAL A 477 3.16 8.07 19.16
CA VAL A 477 2.47 9.32 18.85
C VAL A 477 1.21 9.04 18.03
N GLY A 478 0.29 10.00 18.02
CA GLY A 478 -0.94 9.90 17.22
C GLY A 478 -1.88 8.78 17.69
N ALA A 479 -2.96 8.58 16.93
CA ALA A 479 -3.91 7.50 17.16
C ALA A 479 -3.89 6.54 15.97
N LEU A 480 -4.20 5.26 16.22
CA LEU A 480 -4.28 4.26 15.16
C LEU A 480 -5.51 4.49 14.28
N ALA A 481 -5.33 4.39 12.96
CA ALA A 481 -6.40 4.36 11.99
C ALA A 481 -7.26 3.09 12.18
N LYS A 482 -8.48 3.13 11.66
CA LYS A 482 -9.38 1.97 11.62
C LYS A 482 -9.48 1.48 10.19
N LEU A 483 -9.45 0.16 10.01
CA LEU A 483 -10.02 -0.44 8.80
C LEU A 483 -11.53 -0.21 8.80
N ASP A 484 -12.14 -0.27 7.62
CA ASP A 484 -13.60 -0.37 7.52
C ASP A 484 -14.09 -1.57 8.36
N PRO A 485 -15.02 -1.35 9.32
CA PRO A 485 -15.50 -2.41 10.20
C PRO A 485 -16.17 -3.56 9.44
N ALA A 486 -16.72 -3.34 8.24
CA ALA A 486 -17.35 -4.40 7.45
C ALA A 486 -16.35 -5.46 6.93
N GLN A 487 -15.05 -5.16 6.96
CA GLN A 487 -13.99 -6.11 6.61
C GLN A 487 -13.59 -7.00 7.79
N ILE A 488 -13.95 -6.63 9.02
CA ILE A 488 -13.67 -7.44 10.21
C ILE A 488 -14.75 -8.51 10.33
N VAL A 489 -14.45 -9.69 9.81
CA VAL A 489 -15.41 -10.80 9.71
C VAL A 489 -15.23 -11.79 10.85
N GLN A 490 -16.32 -12.46 11.23
CA GLN A 490 -16.27 -13.61 12.13
C GLN A 490 -16.30 -14.92 11.32
N PRO A 491 -15.37 -15.85 11.59
CA PRO A 491 -15.46 -17.20 11.06
C PRO A 491 -16.79 -17.89 11.45
N PRO A 492 -17.46 -18.57 10.50
CA PRO A 492 -18.58 -19.44 10.82
C PRO A 492 -18.15 -20.53 11.81
N LYS A 493 -19.13 -21.04 12.56
CA LYS A 493 -18.89 -22.11 13.53
C LYS A 493 -18.24 -23.32 12.85
N GLY A 494 -17.11 -23.77 13.40
CA GLY A 494 -16.32 -24.89 12.87
C GLY A 494 -15.27 -24.49 11.83
N LEU A 495 -15.24 -23.23 11.39
CA LEU A 495 -14.28 -22.68 10.43
C LEU A 495 -13.31 -21.67 11.06
N GLU A 496 -13.25 -21.60 12.40
CA GLU A 496 -12.41 -20.64 13.12
C GLU A 496 -10.91 -20.87 12.89
N ILE A 497 -10.53 -22.12 12.60
CA ILE A 497 -9.14 -22.57 12.53
C ILE A 497 -8.89 -23.23 11.17
N GLY A 498 -7.88 -22.76 10.44
CA GLY A 498 -7.49 -23.35 9.15
C GLY A 498 -8.36 -22.96 7.95
N TYR A 499 -9.26 -21.99 8.10
CA TYR A 499 -10.07 -21.44 7.00
C TYR A 499 -9.89 -19.92 6.90
N VAL A 500 -10.07 -19.39 5.70
CA VAL A 500 -9.90 -17.96 5.41
C VAL A 500 -11.04 -17.42 4.55
N PRO A 501 -11.44 -16.15 4.74
CA PRO A 501 -12.41 -15.49 3.88
C PRO A 501 -11.74 -15.01 2.57
N ILE A 502 -12.27 -15.41 1.43
CA ILE A 502 -11.77 -15.00 0.10
C ILE A 502 -12.87 -14.26 -0.64
N ALA A 503 -12.59 -13.03 -1.05
CA ALA A 503 -13.46 -12.26 -1.93
C ALA A 503 -13.47 -12.89 -3.34
N THR A 504 -14.66 -13.16 -3.87
CA THR A 504 -14.84 -13.72 -5.22
C THR A 504 -15.49 -12.73 -6.18
N ARG A 505 -16.10 -11.67 -5.63
CA ARG A 505 -16.76 -10.65 -6.43
C ARG A 505 -16.90 -9.34 -5.65
N GLN A 506 -16.77 -8.20 -6.34
CA GLN A 506 -16.98 -6.88 -5.75
C GLN A 506 -17.61 -5.92 -6.77
N GLU A 507 -18.67 -5.22 -6.38
CA GLU A 507 -19.38 -4.22 -7.21
C GLU A 507 -19.95 -3.10 -6.38
N LEU A 508 -20.36 -2.00 -7.03
CA LEU A 508 -21.17 -0.97 -6.38
C LEU A 508 -22.54 -1.52 -5.98
N GLU A 509 -22.99 -1.17 -4.78
CA GLU A 509 -24.34 -1.49 -4.32
C GLU A 509 -25.38 -0.83 -5.24
N SER A 510 -26.25 -1.64 -5.85
CA SER A 510 -27.33 -1.14 -6.69
C SER A 510 -28.23 -0.20 -5.88
N ALA A 511 -28.59 0.97 -6.45
CA ALA A 511 -29.33 2.04 -5.79
C ALA A 511 -30.79 1.72 -5.34
N ASN A 512 -31.17 0.44 -5.24
CA ASN A 512 -32.53 -0.01 -4.89
C ASN A 512 -32.72 -0.42 -3.42
N THR A 513 -31.72 -0.24 -2.56
CA THR A 513 -31.91 -0.41 -1.10
C THR A 513 -32.00 0.97 -0.45
N PRO A 514 -33.13 1.33 0.20
CA PRO A 514 -33.26 2.64 0.81
C PRO A 514 -32.20 2.81 1.91
N ARG A 515 -31.36 3.86 1.77
CA ARG A 515 -30.42 4.27 2.80
C ARG A 515 -31.23 4.66 4.05
N LYS A 516 -31.05 3.91 5.14
CA LYS A 516 -31.62 4.23 6.45
C LYS A 516 -30.74 5.23 7.20
#